data_AF-A0A376SBT7-F1
#
_entry.id   AF-A0A376SBT7-F1
#
_cell.length_a   1.000
_cell.length_b   1.000
_cell.length_c   1.000
_cell.angle_alpha   90.00
_cell.angle_beta   90.00
_cell.angle_gamma   90.00
#
_symmetry.space_group_name_H-M   'P 1'
#
loop_
_entity.id
_entity.type
_entity.pdbx_description
1 polymer ?
#
loop_
_entity_poly.entity_id
_entity_poly.type
_entity_poly.pdbx_seq_one_letter_code
_entity_poly.pdbx_strand_id
1 'polypeptide(L)'
;MSFVWGEDNVNFLRARYAALQQSSLFRGMRYSEDHAQIKEWAPLVMEGRDPQQKVAATRTEIGTDVNYGEITRQLIASLQKKSNFSLQLSSEVRALKRNDDNTWTVTVADLKNGTAQNIRAKFVFIGAGGAALKLLQESGIPEAKDYAGFPVGGQFLVSENPEVVNHHLAKVYGKASVGAPPMSVPHIDTRVLDGKRVVLFGPFATFSTKFLKNGSLWDLMSSTTPLT
;
A
#
# COMPACT_ATOMS: atom_id res chain seq x y z
N MET A 1 7.13 -9.70 11.54
CA MET A 1 8.49 -10.12 11.90
C MET A 1 9.47 -9.40 10.98
N SER A 2 10.62 -8.95 11.47
CA SER A 2 11.75 -8.56 10.62
C SER A 2 12.78 -9.67 10.63
N PHE A 3 13.36 -9.99 9.48
CA PHE A 3 14.38 -11.02 9.32
C PHE A 3 15.55 -10.47 8.52
N VAL A 4 16.78 -10.78 8.94
CA VAL A 4 18.00 -10.34 8.28
C VAL A 4 19.05 -11.44 8.30
N TRP A 5 20.01 -11.35 7.38
CA TRP A 5 21.19 -12.20 7.34
C TRP A 5 22.45 -11.38 7.05
N GLY A 6 23.60 -11.92 7.44
CA GLY A 6 24.90 -11.26 7.36
C GLY A 6 25.20 -10.37 8.56
N GLU A 7 26.48 -10.29 8.93
CA GLU A 7 26.97 -9.65 10.16
C GLU A 7 26.43 -8.24 10.37
N ASP A 8 26.58 -7.36 9.37
CA ASP A 8 26.18 -5.95 9.48
C ASP A 8 24.68 -5.79 9.70
N ASN A 9 23.87 -6.60 9.02
CA ASN A 9 22.42 -6.52 9.17
C ASN A 9 21.96 -7.09 10.51
N VAL A 10 22.61 -8.15 11.00
CA VAL A 10 22.37 -8.69 12.34
C VAL A 10 22.69 -7.64 13.40
N ASN A 11 23.86 -6.99 13.30
CA ASN A 11 24.27 -5.91 14.19
C ASN A 11 23.28 -4.73 14.16
N PHE A 12 22.83 -4.33 12.96
CA PHE A 12 21.79 -3.32 12.78
C PHE A 12 20.47 -3.71 13.46
N LEU A 13 19.99 -4.95 13.26
CA LEU A 13 18.73 -5.39 13.83
C LEU A 13 18.80 -5.47 15.36
N ARG A 14 19.94 -5.88 15.92
CA ARG A 14 20.20 -5.89 17.37
C ARG A 14 20.13 -4.48 17.96
N ALA A 15 20.79 -3.51 17.33
CA ALA A 15 20.74 -2.11 17.75
C ALA A 15 19.32 -1.53 17.66
N ARG A 16 18.62 -1.80 16.55
CA ARG A 16 17.21 -1.40 16.38
C ARG A 16 16.30 -2.02 17.43
N TYR A 17 16.49 -3.31 17.74
CA TYR A 17 15.74 -3.99 18.80
C TYR A 17 15.91 -3.28 20.14
N ALA A 18 17.16 -3.03 20.56
CA ALA A 18 17.48 -2.35 21.81
C ALA A 18 16.86 -0.93 21.89
N ALA A 19 16.92 -0.17 20.80
CA ALA A 19 16.30 1.16 20.73
C ALA A 19 14.76 1.08 20.86
N LEU A 20 14.12 0.11 20.18
CA LEU A 20 12.67 -0.03 20.22
C LEU A 20 12.15 -0.46 21.60
N GLN A 21 12.93 -1.21 22.38
CA GLN A 21 12.55 -1.62 23.74
C GLN A 21 12.26 -0.44 24.68
N GLN A 22 12.76 0.76 24.37
CA GLN A 22 12.48 1.97 25.15
C GLN A 22 11.02 2.43 25.03
N SER A 23 10.30 2.02 23.98
CA SER A 23 8.90 2.36 23.78
C SER A 23 7.97 1.26 24.28
N SER A 24 6.89 1.65 24.97
CA SER A 24 5.85 0.73 25.47
C SER A 24 5.23 -0.12 24.37
N LEU A 25 5.16 0.40 23.14
CA LEU A 25 4.58 -0.28 21.99
C LEU A 25 5.38 -1.53 21.57
N PHE A 26 6.66 -1.62 21.92
CA PHE A 26 7.55 -2.69 21.46
C PHE A 26 8.15 -3.54 22.57
N ARG A 27 7.77 -3.35 23.85
CA ARG A 27 8.29 -4.15 24.98
C ARG A 27 8.02 -5.65 24.84
N GLY A 28 6.93 -6.03 24.17
CA GLY A 28 6.59 -7.43 23.91
C GLY A 28 7.33 -8.04 22.71
N MET A 29 8.15 -7.27 22.00
CA MET A 29 8.91 -7.75 20.86
C MET A 29 10.03 -8.69 21.32
N ARG A 30 10.20 -9.81 20.64
CA ARG A 30 11.27 -10.79 20.87
C ARG A 30 12.36 -10.65 19.81
N TYR A 31 13.59 -10.94 20.17
CA TYR A 31 14.76 -10.99 19.29
C TYR A 31 15.40 -12.38 19.36
N SER A 32 15.90 -12.89 18.24
CA SER A 32 16.65 -14.15 18.19
C SER A 32 17.70 -14.15 17.08
N GLU A 33 18.81 -14.82 17.35
CA GLU A 33 19.83 -15.24 16.38
C GLU A 33 19.91 -16.77 16.26
N ASP A 34 19.08 -17.50 17.03
CA ASP A 34 19.02 -18.95 17.00
C ASP A 34 18.18 -19.44 15.82
N HIS A 35 18.80 -20.24 14.96
CA HIS A 35 18.16 -20.82 13.77
C HIS A 35 16.92 -21.64 14.13
N ALA A 36 16.97 -22.43 15.20
CA ALA A 36 15.85 -23.29 15.60
C ALA A 36 14.65 -22.44 16.00
N GLN A 37 14.85 -21.46 16.88
CA GLN A 37 13.80 -20.53 17.29
C GLN A 37 13.24 -19.70 16.12
N ILE A 38 14.08 -19.23 15.19
CA ILE A 38 13.60 -18.49 14.02
C ILE A 38 12.80 -19.41 13.08
N LYS A 39 13.19 -20.68 12.95
CA LYS A 39 12.48 -21.68 12.13
C LYS A 39 11.08 -21.96 12.68
N GLU A 40 10.91 -21.99 14.00
CA GLU A 40 9.57 -22.08 14.62
C GLU A 40 8.68 -20.88 14.25
N TRP A 41 9.27 -19.69 14.09
CA TRP A 41 8.52 -18.47 13.77
C TRP A 41 8.19 -18.35 12.29
N ALA A 42 9.11 -18.78 11.41
CA ALA A 42 9.01 -18.62 9.96
C ALA A 42 9.69 -19.78 9.23
N PRO A 43 9.07 -20.97 9.17
CA PRO A 43 9.73 -22.17 8.67
C PRO A 43 10.09 -22.06 7.18
N LEU A 44 9.18 -21.55 6.33
CA LEU A 44 9.48 -21.33 4.90
C LEU A 44 10.62 -20.32 4.65
N VAL A 45 10.95 -19.46 5.61
CA VAL A 45 12.09 -18.54 5.48
C VAL A 45 13.39 -19.24 5.83
N MET A 46 13.36 -20.20 6.75
CA MET A 46 14.53 -20.88 7.30
C MET A 46 14.84 -22.22 6.61
N GLU A 47 13.87 -22.85 5.97
CA GLU A 47 14.04 -24.12 5.26
C GLU A 47 15.11 -24.01 4.16
N GLY A 48 16.02 -25.00 4.12
CA GLY A 48 17.11 -25.04 3.15
C GLY A 48 18.25 -24.03 3.38
N ARG A 49 18.21 -23.21 4.44
CA ARG A 49 19.33 -22.31 4.78
C ARG A 49 20.54 -23.05 5.31
N ASP A 50 21.71 -22.50 5.03
CA ASP A 50 22.97 -22.91 5.64
C ASP A 50 22.94 -22.65 7.17
N PRO A 51 23.12 -23.68 8.02
CA PRO A 51 23.18 -23.51 9.47
C PRO A 51 24.30 -22.59 9.96
N GLN A 52 25.35 -22.36 9.16
CA GLN A 52 26.45 -21.45 9.49
C GLN A 52 26.16 -19.99 9.08
N GLN A 53 25.09 -19.74 8.32
CA GLN A 53 24.71 -18.39 7.93
C GLN A 53 24.30 -17.59 9.18
N LYS A 54 24.92 -16.43 9.36
CA LYS A 54 24.48 -15.48 10.40
C LYS A 54 23.13 -14.90 10.04
N VAL A 55 22.15 -15.09 10.91
CA VAL A 55 20.77 -14.62 10.76
C VAL A 55 20.26 -14.02 12.06
N ALA A 56 19.29 -13.12 11.95
CA ALA A 56 18.57 -12.61 13.11
C ALA A 56 17.12 -12.29 12.76
N ALA A 57 16.23 -12.38 13.74
CA ALA A 57 14.84 -11.99 13.59
C ALA A 57 14.30 -11.22 14.81
N THR A 58 13.35 -10.33 14.55
CA THR A 58 12.48 -9.73 15.59
C THR A 58 11.03 -10.10 15.36
N ARG A 59 10.35 -10.61 16.38
CA ARG A 59 8.95 -11.06 16.31
C ARG A 59 8.07 -10.26 17.27
N THR A 60 6.88 -9.90 16.80
CA THR A 60 5.80 -9.33 17.62
C THR A 60 4.53 -10.13 17.36
N GLU A 61 3.78 -10.43 18.41
CA GLU A 61 2.53 -11.21 18.35
C GLU A 61 1.28 -10.31 18.28
N ILE A 62 1.42 -9.02 18.60
CA ILE A 62 0.30 -8.06 18.63
C ILE A 62 -0.03 -7.46 17.25
N GLY A 63 0.72 -7.84 16.20
CA GLY A 63 0.46 -7.37 14.85
C GLY A 63 -0.80 -8.02 14.28
N THR A 64 -1.66 -7.23 13.63
CA THR A 64 -2.85 -7.73 12.93
C THR A 64 -2.82 -7.38 11.45
N ASP A 65 -3.54 -8.18 10.67
CA ASP A 65 -3.81 -7.88 9.27
C ASP A 65 -5.05 -6.99 9.17
N VAL A 66 -5.05 -6.05 8.22
CA VAL A 66 -6.15 -5.09 8.08
C VAL A 66 -6.74 -5.21 6.69
N ASN A 67 -8.02 -5.59 6.62
CA ASN A 67 -8.78 -5.57 5.38
C ASN A 67 -9.34 -4.16 5.14
N TYR A 68 -8.56 -3.30 4.48
CA TYR A 68 -8.98 -1.93 4.16
C TYR A 68 -10.18 -1.86 3.21
N GLY A 69 -10.37 -2.87 2.35
CA GLY A 69 -11.55 -2.96 1.49
C GLY A 69 -12.82 -3.13 2.31
N GLU A 70 -12.77 -3.97 3.34
CA GLU A 70 -13.89 -4.17 4.26
C GLU A 70 -14.13 -2.95 5.16
N ILE A 71 -13.08 -2.34 5.71
CA ILE A 71 -13.22 -1.08 6.46
C ILE A 71 -13.91 -0.01 5.61
N THR A 72 -13.49 0.14 4.35
CA THR A 72 -14.10 1.10 3.42
C THR A 72 -15.59 0.82 3.22
N ARG A 73 -15.97 -0.45 3.01
CA ARG A 73 -17.38 -0.85 2.88
C ARG A 73 -18.20 -0.52 4.13
N GLN A 74 -17.68 -0.82 5.32
CA GLN A 74 -18.36 -0.52 6.58
C GLN A 74 -18.53 0.98 6.82
N LEU A 75 -17.49 1.77 6.54
CA LEU A 75 -17.56 3.24 6.65
C LEU A 75 -18.61 3.81 5.70
N ILE A 76 -18.62 3.39 4.43
CA ILE A 76 -19.61 3.83 3.44
C ILE A 76 -21.03 3.37 3.82
N ALA A 77 -21.20 2.12 4.26
CA ALA A 77 -22.50 1.60 4.70
C ALA A 77 -23.05 2.39 5.91
N SER A 78 -22.17 2.85 6.81
CA SER A 78 -22.56 3.74 7.91
C SER A 78 -23.01 5.11 7.40
N LEU A 79 -22.29 5.70 6.44
CA LEU A 79 -22.65 6.99 5.83
C LEU A 79 -23.97 6.92 5.05
N GLN A 80 -24.24 5.82 4.35
CA GLN A 80 -25.49 5.61 3.60
C GLN A 80 -26.75 5.60 4.49
N LYS A 81 -26.61 5.42 5.81
CA LYS A 81 -27.74 5.56 6.76
C LYS A 81 -28.13 7.02 7.03
N LYS A 82 -27.34 7.99 6.56
CA LYS A 82 -27.60 9.43 6.76
C LYS A 82 -28.39 9.98 5.57
N SER A 83 -29.45 10.73 5.85
CA SER A 83 -30.31 11.33 4.81
C SER A 83 -29.60 12.39 3.96
N ASN A 84 -28.52 12.98 4.46
CA ASN A 84 -27.74 14.02 3.80
C ASN A 84 -26.47 13.48 3.12
N PHE A 85 -26.38 12.16 2.88
CA PHE A 85 -25.27 11.54 2.17
C PHE A 85 -25.77 10.90 0.88
N SER A 86 -24.99 11.05 -0.20
CA SER A 86 -25.26 10.40 -1.48
C SER A 86 -23.97 9.77 -2.00
N LEU A 87 -24.10 8.54 -2.47
CA LEU A 87 -23.00 7.79 -3.06
C LEU A 87 -23.29 7.54 -4.54
N GLN A 88 -22.38 7.99 -5.40
CA GLN A 88 -22.44 7.72 -6.83
C GLN A 88 -21.25 6.84 -7.22
N LEU A 89 -21.51 5.58 -7.57
CA LEU A 89 -20.51 4.64 -8.08
C LEU A 89 -20.55 4.59 -9.61
N SER A 90 -19.57 3.93 -10.23
CA SER A 90 -19.41 3.92 -11.69
C SER A 90 -19.41 5.33 -12.29
N SER A 91 -18.86 6.29 -11.56
CA SER A 91 -18.91 7.70 -11.90
C SER A 91 -17.52 8.30 -11.82
N GLU A 92 -17.13 9.02 -12.87
CA GLU A 92 -15.78 9.57 -13.04
C GLU A 92 -15.86 11.09 -13.10
N VAL A 93 -15.09 11.78 -12.26
CA VAL A 93 -14.92 13.22 -12.35
C VAL A 93 -13.98 13.52 -13.52
N ARG A 94 -14.46 14.32 -14.49
CA ARG A 94 -13.71 14.67 -15.70
C ARG A 94 -13.27 16.13 -15.76
N ALA A 95 -13.92 17.01 -15.01
CA ALA A 95 -13.52 18.41 -14.95
C ALA A 95 -13.91 19.03 -13.60
N LEU A 96 -13.09 19.98 -13.16
CA LEU A 96 -13.32 20.82 -11.99
C LEU A 96 -13.17 22.28 -12.41
N LYS A 97 -14.23 23.06 -12.23
CA LYS A 97 -14.21 24.50 -12.53
C LYS A 97 -14.61 25.30 -11.31
N ARG A 98 -13.77 26.24 -10.88
CA ARG A 98 -14.16 27.25 -9.90
C ARG A 98 -15.08 28.28 -10.54
N ASN A 99 -16.21 28.55 -9.91
CA ASN A 99 -17.18 29.56 -10.34
C ASN A 99 -16.88 30.92 -9.67
N ASP A 100 -17.41 32.00 -10.25
CA ASP A 100 -17.19 33.38 -9.76
C ASP A 100 -17.72 33.61 -8.34
N ASP A 101 -18.76 32.85 -7.93
CA ASP A 101 -19.31 32.88 -6.56
C ASP A 101 -18.53 32.00 -5.56
N ASN A 102 -17.31 31.60 -5.92
CA ASN A 102 -16.43 30.72 -5.15
C ASN A 102 -16.96 29.29 -4.93
N THR A 103 -18.05 28.88 -5.58
CA THR A 103 -18.45 27.46 -5.65
C THR A 103 -17.67 26.70 -6.74
N TRP A 104 -17.89 25.41 -6.83
CA TRP A 104 -17.32 24.52 -7.84
C TRP A 104 -18.40 23.95 -8.74
N THR A 105 -18.10 23.83 -10.02
CA THR A 105 -18.81 22.96 -10.95
C THR A 105 -17.96 21.72 -11.18
N VAL A 106 -18.52 20.55 -10.86
CA VAL A 106 -17.89 19.23 -11.02
C VAL A 106 -18.59 18.51 -12.15
N THR A 107 -17.87 18.22 -13.24
CA THR A 107 -18.40 17.41 -14.34
C THR A 107 -18.14 15.94 -14.06
N VAL A 108 -19.23 15.16 -13.96
CA VAL A 108 -19.21 13.74 -13.61
C VAL A 108 -19.79 12.93 -14.76
N ALA A 109 -19.04 11.97 -15.28
CA ALA A 109 -19.50 11.04 -16.30
C ALA A 109 -19.93 9.71 -15.68
N ASP A 110 -21.10 9.20 -16.07
CA ASP A 110 -21.53 7.83 -15.78
C ASP A 110 -20.80 6.87 -16.73
N LEU A 111 -20.01 5.97 -16.17
CA LEU A 111 -19.20 5.02 -16.91
C LEU A 111 -20.02 3.91 -17.57
N LYS A 112 -21.30 3.74 -17.21
CA LYS A 112 -22.16 2.71 -17.80
C LYS A 112 -22.77 3.13 -19.13
N ASN A 113 -23.08 4.42 -19.30
CA ASN A 113 -23.78 4.94 -20.47
C ASN A 113 -23.08 6.13 -21.15
N GLY A 114 -22.00 6.65 -20.54
CA GLY A 114 -21.21 7.77 -21.08
C GLY A 114 -21.83 9.15 -20.92
N THR A 115 -23.02 9.25 -20.31
CA THR A 115 -23.68 10.54 -20.06
C THR A 115 -22.92 11.34 -19.00
N ALA A 116 -22.87 12.65 -19.17
CA ALA A 116 -22.20 13.55 -18.23
C ALA A 116 -23.22 14.51 -17.60
N GLN A 117 -23.01 14.81 -16.33
CA GLN A 117 -23.78 15.78 -15.56
C GLN A 117 -22.86 16.76 -14.83
N ASN A 118 -23.39 17.93 -14.49
CA ASN A 118 -22.68 18.93 -13.71
C ASN A 118 -23.30 19.03 -12.31
N ILE A 119 -22.46 18.89 -11.29
CA ILE A 119 -22.84 19.03 -9.88
C ILE A 119 -22.21 20.31 -9.35
N ARG A 120 -23.02 21.20 -8.74
CA ARG A 120 -22.52 22.39 -8.06
C ARG A 120 -22.22 22.07 -6.61
N ALA A 121 -21.02 22.40 -6.14
CA ALA A 121 -20.58 22.12 -4.77
C ALA A 121 -19.92 23.35 -4.13
N LYS A 122 -20.19 23.61 -2.85
CA LYS A 122 -19.51 24.69 -2.11
C LYS A 122 -18.06 24.33 -1.78
N PHE A 123 -17.79 23.05 -1.59
CA PHE A 123 -16.48 22.49 -1.23
C PHE A 123 -16.26 21.18 -1.97
N VAL A 124 -15.02 20.93 -2.40
CA VAL A 124 -14.60 19.70 -3.08
C VAL A 124 -13.39 19.13 -2.35
N PHE A 125 -13.49 17.87 -1.94
CA PHE A 125 -12.37 17.10 -1.39
C PHE A 125 -11.92 16.06 -2.41
N ILE A 126 -10.63 16.09 -2.79
CA ILE A 126 -10.06 15.16 -3.78
C ILE A 126 -9.39 13.99 -3.05
N GLY A 127 -10.14 12.92 -2.83
CA GLY A 127 -9.66 11.65 -2.25
C GLY A 127 -9.38 10.57 -3.30
N ALA A 128 -8.78 10.91 -4.44
CA ALA A 128 -8.76 10.06 -5.64
C ALA A 128 -7.52 9.15 -5.82
N GLY A 129 -6.77 8.89 -4.74
CA GLY A 129 -5.56 8.06 -4.79
C GLY A 129 -4.58 8.52 -5.87
N GLY A 130 -4.15 7.61 -6.75
CA GLY A 130 -3.23 7.94 -7.85
C GLY A 130 -3.74 9.00 -8.84
N ALA A 131 -5.06 9.22 -8.94
CA ALA A 131 -5.63 10.25 -9.79
C ALA A 131 -5.75 11.63 -9.13
N ALA A 132 -5.38 11.76 -7.85
CA ALA A 132 -5.55 13.01 -7.10
C ALA A 132 -4.80 14.19 -7.73
N LEU A 133 -3.54 13.99 -8.15
CA LEU A 133 -2.75 15.05 -8.76
C LEU A 133 -3.37 15.57 -10.05
N LYS A 134 -3.86 14.67 -10.91
CA LYS A 134 -4.53 15.07 -12.16
C LYS A 134 -5.74 15.94 -11.90
N LEU A 135 -6.63 15.51 -10.99
CA LEU A 135 -7.80 16.30 -10.63
C LEU A 135 -7.40 17.64 -9.99
N LEU A 136 -6.33 17.68 -9.21
CA LEU A 136 -5.81 18.92 -8.64
C LEU A 136 -5.29 19.87 -9.74
N GLN A 137 -4.57 19.36 -10.74
CA GLN A 137 -4.12 20.15 -11.90
C GLN A 137 -5.31 20.65 -12.72
N GLU A 138 -6.32 19.82 -12.96
CA GLU A 138 -7.58 20.20 -13.64
C GLU A 138 -8.34 21.30 -12.90
N SER A 139 -8.17 21.42 -11.58
CA SER A 139 -8.82 22.47 -10.79
C SER A 139 -8.29 23.89 -11.09
N GLY A 140 -7.13 24.01 -11.74
CA GLY A 140 -6.49 25.28 -12.06
C GLY A 140 -5.83 25.99 -10.88
N ILE A 141 -5.76 25.35 -9.70
CA ILE A 141 -5.10 25.88 -8.51
C ILE A 141 -3.58 26.01 -8.78
N PRO A 142 -2.95 27.18 -8.57
CA PRO A 142 -1.54 27.42 -8.92
C PRO A 142 -0.56 26.41 -8.31
N GLU A 143 -0.77 26.05 -7.05
CA GLU A 143 0.07 25.13 -6.27
C GLU A 143 0.16 23.74 -6.91
N ALA A 144 -0.83 23.35 -7.73
CA ALA A 144 -0.83 22.06 -8.42
C ALA A 144 0.27 21.95 -9.50
N LYS A 145 0.76 23.09 -10.01
CA LYS A 145 1.72 23.15 -11.13
C LYS A 145 3.12 22.69 -10.74
N ASP A 146 3.45 22.76 -9.45
CA ASP A 146 4.78 22.44 -8.92
C ASP A 146 4.96 20.93 -8.66
N TYR A 147 3.91 20.13 -8.89
CA TYR A 147 3.91 18.70 -8.62
C TYR A 147 3.77 17.87 -9.90
N ALA A 148 4.50 16.76 -9.95
CA ALA A 148 4.36 15.70 -10.95
C ALA A 148 4.23 14.33 -10.25
N GLY A 149 3.59 13.38 -10.91
CA GLY A 149 3.41 12.04 -10.36
C GLY A 149 4.43 11.06 -10.93
N PHE A 150 5.04 10.22 -10.09
CA PHE A 150 5.82 9.07 -10.54
C PHE A 150 5.19 7.76 -10.03
N PRO A 151 4.59 6.95 -10.92
CA PRO A 151 3.89 5.73 -10.53
C PRO A 151 4.87 4.62 -10.20
N VAL A 152 4.70 4.01 -9.03
CA VAL A 152 5.46 2.84 -8.58
C VAL A 152 4.49 1.70 -8.32
N GLY A 153 4.71 0.57 -8.99
CA GLY A 153 3.91 -0.64 -8.83
C GLY A 153 4.62 -1.72 -8.02
N GLY A 154 3.82 -2.56 -7.37
CA GLY A 154 4.28 -3.78 -6.72
C GLY A 154 3.39 -4.96 -7.12
N GLN A 155 3.99 -6.06 -7.56
CA GLN A 155 3.28 -7.30 -7.83
C GLN A 155 3.67 -8.37 -6.80
N PHE A 156 2.71 -9.22 -6.45
CA PHE A 156 2.90 -10.32 -5.53
C PHE A 156 2.56 -11.62 -6.22
N LEU A 157 3.39 -12.64 -5.99
CA LEU A 157 3.00 -14.02 -6.22
C LEU A 157 2.09 -14.45 -5.06
N VAL A 158 1.01 -15.13 -5.39
CA VAL A 158 0.02 -15.60 -4.41
C VAL A 158 -0.07 -17.11 -4.51
N SER A 159 0.09 -17.79 -3.38
CA SER A 159 -0.16 -19.22 -3.25
C SER A 159 -1.35 -19.46 -2.32
N GLU A 160 -2.24 -20.34 -2.77
CA GLU A 160 -3.37 -20.84 -2.00
C GLU A 160 -3.20 -22.33 -1.64
N ASN A 161 -2.06 -22.93 -1.98
CA ASN A 161 -1.79 -24.34 -1.70
C ASN A 161 -1.80 -24.59 -0.18
N PRO A 162 -2.72 -25.43 0.34
CA PRO A 162 -2.83 -25.69 1.78
C PRO A 162 -1.53 -26.15 2.44
N GLU A 163 -0.71 -26.93 1.73
CA GLU A 163 0.57 -27.42 2.24
C GLU A 163 1.56 -26.28 2.52
N VAL A 164 1.55 -25.24 1.70
CA VAL A 164 2.41 -24.05 1.87
C VAL A 164 1.79 -23.09 2.89
N VAL A 165 0.48 -22.85 2.74
CA VAL A 165 -0.25 -21.85 3.52
C VAL A 165 -0.35 -22.22 5.01
N ASN A 166 -0.51 -23.50 5.33
CA ASN A 166 -0.58 -23.94 6.72
C ASN A 166 0.80 -24.08 7.37
N HIS A 167 1.85 -24.21 6.57
CA HIS A 167 3.21 -24.28 7.07
C HIS A 167 3.77 -22.91 7.48
N HIS A 168 3.24 -21.80 6.97
CA HIS A 168 3.73 -20.45 7.29
C HIS A 168 2.62 -19.55 7.82
N LEU A 169 2.73 -19.15 9.08
CA LEU A 169 1.76 -18.28 9.77
C LEU A 169 2.40 -16.97 10.25
N ALA A 170 3.23 -16.37 9.39
CA ALA A 170 3.96 -15.15 9.71
C ALA A 170 3.92 -14.14 8.57
N LYS A 171 4.17 -12.88 8.91
CA LYS A 171 4.56 -11.83 7.95
C LYS A 171 6.02 -11.50 8.19
N VAL A 172 6.86 -11.70 7.18
CA VAL A 172 8.32 -11.67 7.34
C VAL A 172 8.92 -10.70 6.36
N TYR A 173 9.37 -9.57 6.90
CA TYR A 173 9.99 -8.50 6.15
C TYR A 173 11.51 -8.62 6.20
N GLY A 174 12.13 -8.69 5.03
CA GLY A 174 13.58 -8.61 4.88
C GLY A 174 14.11 -7.19 5.03
N LYS A 175 15.42 -7.03 4.84
CA LYS A 175 16.07 -5.73 4.61
C LYS A 175 16.54 -5.65 3.17
N ALA A 176 16.36 -4.50 2.53
CA ALA A 176 16.86 -4.26 1.18
C ALA A 176 18.37 -4.49 1.11
N SER A 177 18.84 -5.13 0.04
CA SER A 177 20.25 -5.09 -0.33
C SER A 177 20.64 -3.67 -0.73
N VAL A 178 21.92 -3.34 -0.53
CA VAL A 178 22.48 -2.06 -0.97
C VAL A 178 22.34 -1.95 -2.50
N GLY A 179 21.78 -0.85 -2.99
CA GLY A 179 21.57 -0.59 -4.42
C GLY A 179 20.23 -1.09 -4.99
N ALA A 180 19.45 -1.89 -4.24
CA ALA A 180 18.08 -2.21 -4.64
C ALA A 180 17.14 -1.02 -4.38
N PRO A 181 16.12 -0.79 -5.23
CA PRO A 181 15.09 0.21 -4.94
C PRO A 181 14.51 -0.04 -3.53
N PRO A 182 14.45 0.98 -2.66
CA PRO A 182 14.05 0.80 -1.26
C PRO A 182 12.61 0.29 -1.09
N MET A 183 11.80 0.38 -2.15
CA MET A 183 10.40 -0.03 -2.20
C MET A 183 10.17 -1.50 -2.56
N SER A 184 11.21 -2.27 -2.90
CA SER A 184 11.06 -3.62 -3.49
C SER A 184 11.67 -4.75 -2.64
N VAL A 185 11.67 -4.61 -1.31
CA VAL A 185 12.22 -5.66 -0.44
C VAL A 185 11.26 -6.85 -0.43
N PRO A 186 11.64 -8.02 -0.98
CA PRO A 186 10.76 -9.16 -0.96
C PRO A 186 10.51 -9.60 0.49
N HIS A 187 9.25 -9.84 0.77
CA HIS A 187 8.72 -10.33 2.02
C HIS A 187 7.76 -11.47 1.72
N ILE A 188 7.58 -12.35 2.70
CA ILE A 188 6.63 -13.46 2.64
C ILE A 188 5.59 -13.26 3.74
N ASP A 189 4.33 -13.21 3.34
CA ASP A 189 3.24 -12.84 4.21
C ASP A 189 2.08 -13.81 4.11
N THR A 190 1.74 -14.43 5.23
CA THR A 190 0.39 -14.99 5.42
C THR A 190 -0.62 -13.85 5.47
N ARG A 191 -1.65 -13.91 4.64
CA ARG A 191 -2.79 -12.96 4.61
C ARG A 191 -4.09 -13.74 4.75
N VAL A 192 -5.11 -13.10 5.29
CA VAL A 192 -6.49 -13.62 5.29
C VAL A 192 -7.33 -12.74 4.39
N LEU A 193 -7.67 -13.24 3.21
CA LEU A 193 -8.46 -12.55 2.20
C LEU A 193 -9.80 -13.26 2.07
N ASP A 194 -10.90 -12.56 2.31
CA ASP A 194 -12.26 -13.08 2.21
C ASP A 194 -12.48 -14.42 2.93
N GLY A 195 -11.92 -14.53 4.15
CA GLY A 195 -12.00 -15.74 4.99
C GLY A 195 -11.03 -16.85 4.60
N LYS A 196 -10.31 -16.73 3.47
CA LYS A 196 -9.31 -17.69 3.02
C LYS A 196 -7.90 -17.24 3.38
N ARG A 197 -7.10 -18.16 3.90
CA ARG A 197 -5.68 -17.91 4.14
C ARG A 197 -4.90 -18.09 2.84
N VAL A 198 -3.99 -17.17 2.56
CA VAL A 198 -3.09 -17.20 1.41
C VAL A 198 -1.68 -16.79 1.84
N VAL A 199 -0.67 -17.17 1.07
CA VAL A 199 0.71 -16.69 1.25
C VAL A 199 1.09 -15.82 0.06
N LEU A 200 1.52 -14.59 0.35
CA LEU A 200 2.03 -13.64 -0.64
C LEU A 200 3.55 -13.62 -0.58
N PHE A 201 4.19 -13.53 -1.75
CA PHE A 201 5.63 -13.30 -1.87
C PHE A 201 5.89 -12.15 -2.84
N GLY A 202 6.69 -11.17 -2.41
CA GLY A 202 6.95 -9.91 -3.14
C GLY A 202 7.14 -8.73 -2.18
N PRO A 203 7.00 -7.46 -2.59
CA PRO A 203 6.62 -7.04 -3.93
C PRO A 203 7.78 -7.15 -4.91
N PHE A 204 7.47 -7.61 -6.12
CA PHE A 204 8.32 -7.39 -7.29
C PHE A 204 8.00 -6.00 -7.84
N ALA A 205 9.03 -5.16 -7.96
CA ALA A 205 8.87 -3.82 -8.50
C ALA A 205 8.34 -3.90 -9.93
N THR A 206 7.32 -3.09 -10.22
CA THR A 206 6.83 -2.91 -11.58
C THR A 206 6.73 -1.43 -11.91
N PHE A 207 6.81 -1.15 -13.20
CA PHE A 207 6.64 0.19 -13.73
C PHE A 207 5.47 0.20 -14.71
N SER A 208 4.66 1.24 -14.61
CA SER A 208 3.61 1.56 -15.57
C SER A 208 3.50 3.07 -15.64
N THR A 209 3.23 3.63 -16.81
CA THR A 209 2.97 5.07 -16.93
C THR A 209 1.55 5.46 -16.49
N LYS A 210 0.69 4.47 -16.17
CA LYS A 210 -0.68 4.65 -15.69
C LYS A 210 -0.69 4.98 -14.20
N PHE A 211 -1.56 5.90 -13.78
CA PHE A 211 -1.74 6.22 -12.36
C PHE A 211 -2.84 5.38 -11.71
N LEU A 212 -3.76 4.84 -12.51
CA LEU A 212 -4.83 3.94 -12.07
C LEU A 212 -4.73 2.58 -12.79
N LYS A 213 -5.31 1.53 -12.19
CA LYS A 213 -5.37 0.18 -12.78
C LYS A 213 -5.94 0.19 -14.21
N ASN A 214 -6.99 0.97 -14.43
CA ASN A 214 -7.63 1.19 -15.73
C ASN A 214 -7.36 2.61 -16.27
N GLY A 215 -6.20 3.19 -15.94
CA GLY A 215 -5.80 4.54 -16.34
C GLY A 215 -5.17 4.63 -17.74
N SER A 216 -4.76 5.84 -18.12
CA SER A 216 -4.16 6.13 -19.42
C SER A 216 -2.65 5.94 -19.41
N LEU A 217 -2.09 5.43 -20.52
CA LEU A 217 -0.63 5.35 -20.69
C LEU A 217 0.03 6.73 -20.73
N TRP A 218 -0.75 7.79 -20.92
CA TRP A 218 -0.28 9.17 -20.92
C TRP A 218 -0.29 9.81 -19.53
N ASP A 219 -0.69 9.08 -18.47
CA ASP A 219 -0.87 9.67 -17.15
C ASP A 219 0.40 10.33 -16.61
N LEU A 220 1.55 9.66 -16.73
CA LEU A 220 2.85 10.20 -16.32
C LEU A 220 3.19 11.50 -17.06
N MET A 221 3.13 11.50 -18.39
CA MET A 221 3.47 12.66 -19.20
C MET A 221 2.51 13.84 -18.95
N SER A 222 1.21 13.56 -18.87
CA SER A 222 0.21 14.61 -18.64
C SER A 222 0.27 15.20 -17.23
N SER A 223 0.96 14.55 -16.30
CA SER A 223 1.16 15.07 -14.94
C SER A 223 2.30 16.07 -14.82
N THR A 224 3.11 16.23 -15.87
CA THR A 224 4.22 17.16 -15.88
C THR A 224 3.77 18.51 -16.43
N THR A 225 4.12 19.59 -15.76
CA THR A 225 3.98 20.95 -16.31
C THR A 225 5.22 21.25 -17.14
N PRO A 226 5.12 21.50 -18.46
CA PRO A 226 6.26 21.97 -19.24
C PRO A 226 6.78 23.28 -18.64
N LEU A 227 8.10 23.42 -18.51
CA LEU A 227 8.72 24.70 -18.21
C LEU A 227 8.48 25.61 -19.41
N THR A 228 7.51 26.52 -19.31
CA THR A 228 7.33 27.66 -20.23
C THR A 228 8.14 28.84 -19.76
#